data_AF-A0ABD2FUI1-F1
#
_entry.id   AF-A0ABD2FUI1-F1
#
_cell.length_a   1.000
_cell.length_b   1.000
_cell.length_c   1.000
_cell.angle_alpha   90.00
_cell.angle_beta   90.00
_cell.angle_gamma   90.00
#
_symmetry.space_group_name_H-M   'P 1'
#
loop_
_entity.id
_entity.type
_entity.pdbx_description
1 polymer ?
#
loop_
_entity_poly.entity_id
_entity_poly.type
_entity_poly.pdbx_seq_one_letter_code
_entity_poly.pdbx_strand_id
1 'polypeptide(L)'
;MAGRAVLRIIFADQSDSRKLTLDSGIPATVEELHTFVKTSLQLKEDFRLQYMDVDFNEFMNLTSVSEIQDKSTLKVIYSPIFCRILSPPSLCTQLTHLMRPQLLEAQSL
;
A
#
# COMPACT_ATOMS: atom_id res chain seq x y z
N MET A 1 16.48 -19.13 13.45
CA MET A 1 15.56 -19.39 12.32
C MET A 1 14.48 -18.32 12.40
N ALA A 2 14.45 -17.37 11.47
CA ALA A 2 13.36 -16.40 11.41
C ALA A 2 12.12 -17.15 10.89
N GLY A 3 11.14 -17.37 11.77
CA GLY A 3 9.88 -18.01 11.41
C GLY A 3 9.03 -17.07 10.55
N ARG A 4 8.21 -17.65 9.67
CA ARG A 4 7.20 -16.92 8.90
C ARG A 4 6.40 -15.99 9.82
N ALA A 5 6.26 -14.73 9.44
CA ALA A 5 5.49 -13.75 10.19
C ALA A 5 4.31 -13.25 9.37
N VAL A 6 3.20 -12.96 10.05
CA VAL A 6 2.00 -12.38 9.46
C VAL A 6 1.72 -11.05 10.13
N LEU A 7 1.54 -9.98 9.36
CA LEU A 7 1.19 -8.66 9.88
C LEU A 7 -0.16 -8.23 9.33
N ARG A 8 -0.95 -7.54 10.16
CA ARG A 8 -2.19 -6.91 9.72
C ARG A 8 -1.91 -5.46 9.40
N ILE A 9 -2.11 -5.06 8.14
CA ILE A 9 -1.95 -3.66 7.73
C ILE A 9 -3.33 -3.02 7.62
N ILE A 10 -3.54 -1.90 8.29
CA ILE A 10 -4.77 -1.11 8.27
C ILE A 10 -4.46 0.24 7.62
N PHE A 11 -5.31 0.70 6.72
CA PHE A 11 -5.17 2.02 6.12
C PHE A 11 -5.76 3.10 7.02
N ALA A 12 -5.27 4.34 6.90
CA ALA A 12 -5.74 5.46 7.74
C ALA A 12 -7.26 5.65 7.73
N ASP A 13 -7.91 5.36 6.60
CA ASP A 13 -9.36 5.43 6.40
C ASP A 13 -10.16 4.33 7.14
N GLN A 14 -9.49 3.35 7.75
CA GLN A 14 -10.08 2.19 8.46
C GLN A 14 -11.05 1.31 7.66
N SER A 15 -11.46 1.70 6.45
CA SER A 15 -12.30 0.90 5.54
C SER A 15 -11.56 -0.31 4.98
N ASP A 16 -10.23 -0.19 4.81
CA ASP A 16 -9.40 -1.23 4.24
C ASP A 16 -8.38 -1.76 5.25
N SER A 17 -8.30 -3.09 5.33
CA SER A 17 -7.17 -3.77 5.97
C SER A 17 -6.75 -4.97 5.15
N ARG A 18 -5.44 -5.17 5.03
CA ARG A 18 -4.82 -6.25 4.26
C ARG A 18 -3.87 -7.05 5.13
N LYS A 19 -3.82 -8.35 4.88
CA LYS A 19 -2.90 -9.27 5.54
C LYS A 19 -1.60 -9.30 4.76
N LEU A 20 -0.50 -8.95 5.40
CA LEU A 20 0.85 -9.06 4.87
C LEU A 20 1.49 -10.33 5.41
N THR A 21 2.03 -11.17 4.53
CA THR A 21 2.71 -12.39 4.93
C THR A 21 4.18 -12.26 4.57
N LEU A 22 5.05 -12.42 5.56
CA LEU A 22 6.49 -12.35 5.44
C LEU A 22 7.03 -13.77 5.55
N ASP A 23 7.27 -14.40 4.40
CA ASP A 23 7.75 -15.79 4.38
C ASP A 23 9.17 -15.95 4.94
N SER A 24 9.96 -14.86 4.94
CA SER A 24 11.29 -14.80 5.58
C SER A 24 11.25 -14.31 7.04
N GLY A 25 10.06 -14.06 7.60
CA GLY A 25 9.90 -13.47 8.93
C GLY A 25 9.95 -11.94 8.95
N ILE A 26 9.88 -11.35 10.15
CA ILE A 26 9.97 -9.90 10.33
C ILE A 26 11.37 -9.44 9.92
N PRO A 27 11.50 -8.46 9.01
CA PRO A 27 12.80 -7.95 8.59
C PRO A 27 13.56 -7.33 9.76
N ALA A 28 14.88 -7.25 9.64
CA ALA A 28 15.74 -6.72 10.69
C ALA A 28 15.70 -5.19 10.79
N THR A 29 15.18 -4.50 9.77
CA THR A 29 15.13 -3.04 9.71
C THR A 29 13.73 -2.54 9.33
N VAL A 30 13.40 -1.34 9.81
CA VAL A 30 12.12 -0.68 9.50
C VAL A 30 12.04 -0.32 8.02
N GLU A 31 13.16 0.03 7.39
CA GLU A 31 13.23 0.38 5.97
C GLU A 31 12.87 -0.79 5.06
N GLU A 32 13.35 -2.00 5.37
CA GLU A 32 12.95 -3.20 4.64
C GLU A 32 11.46 -3.48 4.81
N LEU A 33 10.94 -3.39 6.04
CA LEU A 33 9.49 -3.56 6.28
C LEU A 33 8.67 -2.54 5.50
N HIS A 34 9.12 -1.29 5.49
CA HIS A 34 8.47 -0.20 4.78
C HIS A 34 8.42 -0.49 3.28
N THR A 35 9.54 -0.92 2.70
CA THR A 35 9.64 -1.30 1.29
C THR A 35 8.75 -2.50 0.97
N PHE A 36 8.67 -3.47 1.88
CA PHE A 36 7.85 -4.68 1.72
C PHE A 36 6.36 -4.35 1.74
N VAL A 37 5.93 -3.50 2.68
CA VAL A 37 4.56 -2.99 2.77
C VAL A 37 4.23 -2.18 1.51
N LYS A 38 5.14 -1.28 1.09
CA LYS A 38 5.00 -0.45 -0.11
C LYS A 38 4.79 -1.30 -1.36
N THR A 39 5.63 -2.32 -1.54
CA THR A 39 5.59 -3.22 -2.69
C THR A 39 4.36 -4.14 -2.65
N SER A 40 4.08 -4.75 -1.50
CA SER A 40 2.97 -5.71 -1.34
C SER A 40 1.60 -5.06 -1.48
N LEU A 41 1.47 -3.82 -1.01
CA LEU A 41 0.23 -3.04 -1.12
C LEU A 41 0.20 -2.16 -2.37
N GLN A 42 1.28 -2.16 -3.17
CA GLN A 42 1.48 -1.32 -4.36
C GLN A 42 1.27 0.17 -4.10
N LEU A 43 1.75 0.64 -2.94
CA LEU A 43 1.66 2.04 -2.54
C LEU A 43 2.66 2.86 -3.35
N LYS A 44 2.16 3.80 -4.14
CA LYS A 44 3.01 4.75 -4.88
C LYS A 44 3.45 5.92 -4.00
N GLU A 45 2.63 6.27 -3.02
CA GLU A 45 2.83 7.41 -2.15
C GLU A 45 3.73 7.08 -0.96
N ASP A 46 4.36 8.12 -0.39
CA ASP A 46 5.08 7.99 0.86
C ASP A 46 4.13 7.94 2.04
N PHE A 47 4.30 6.91 2.85
CA PHE A 47 3.49 6.66 4.02
C PHE A 47 4.38 6.46 5.24
N ARG A 48 3.79 6.66 6.40
CA ARG A 48 4.39 6.34 7.69
C ARG A 48 3.72 5.10 8.25
N LEU A 49 4.53 4.21 8.82
CA LEU A 49 4.05 3.05 9.56
C LEU A 49 3.88 3.42 11.04
N GLN A 50 2.73 3.05 11.57
CA GLN A 50 2.46 3.06 13.01
C GLN A 50 2.16 1.65 13.47
N TYR A 51 2.54 1.28 14.69
CA TYR A 51 2.17 0.02 15.31
C TYR A 51 1.15 0.27 16.41
N MET A 52 0.30 -0.71 16.68
CA MET A 52 -0.60 -0.66 17.82
C MET A 52 0.17 -1.05 19.08
N ASP A 53 0.39 -0.08 19.95
CA ASP A 53 1.04 -0.27 21.23
C ASP A 53 0.03 -0.86 22.24
N VAL A 54 0.45 -1.89 22.97
CA VAL A 54 -0.44 -2.61 23.92
C VAL A 54 -0.51 -1.91 25.27
N ASP A 55 0.51 -1.13 25.63
CA ASP A 55 0.57 -0.39 26.90
C ASP A 55 -0.31 0.87 26.82
N PHE A 56 -0.28 1.57 25.68
CA PHE A 56 -1.08 2.77 25.45
C PHE A 56 -2.41 2.52 24.73
N ASN A 57 -2.58 1.35 24.12
CA ASN A 57 -3.74 1.04 23.27
C ASN A 57 -3.93 2.09 22.14
N GLU A 58 -2.82 2.65 21.66
CA GLU A 58 -2.78 3.72 20.65
C GLU A 58 -1.79 3.38 19.52
N PHE A 59 -1.92 4.08 18.38
CA PHE A 59 -1.01 3.91 17.26
C PHE A 59 0.22 4.80 17.41
N MET A 60 1.37 4.18 17.66
CA MET A 60 2.66 4.85 17.81
C MET A 60 3.51 4.72 16.55
N ASN A 61 4.43 5.67 16.33
CA ASN A 61 5.30 5.64 15.14
C ASN A 61 6.28 4.47 15.24
N LEU A 62 6.34 3.63 14.20
CA LEU A 62 7.27 2.52 14.17
C LEU A 62 8.70 3.02 13.93
N THR A 63 9.51 3.02 14.98
CA THR A 63 10.94 3.39 14.93
C THR A 63 11.86 2.17 14.95
N SER A 64 11.37 1.02 15.39
CA SER A 64 12.13 -0.24 15.45
C SER A 64 11.23 -1.43 15.19
N VAL A 65 11.74 -2.41 14.44
CA VAL A 65 11.03 -3.67 14.17
C VAL A 65 10.92 -4.58 15.40
N SER A 66 11.69 -4.31 16.45
CA SER A 66 11.57 -5.02 17.73
C SER A 66 10.25 -4.77 18.44
N GLU A 67 9.59 -3.64 18.13
CA GLU A 67 8.29 -3.26 18.70
C GLU A 67 7.14 -4.07 18.09
N ILE A 68 7.39 -4.79 16.99
CA ILE A 68 6.39 -5.56 16.27
C ILE A 68 6.70 -7.05 16.35
N GLN A 69 5.64 -7.85 16.37
CA GLN A 69 5.69 -9.29 16.51
C GLN A 69 4.79 -9.96 15.47
N ASP A 70 4.81 -11.29 15.42
CA ASP A 70 3.86 -12.03 14.61
C ASP A 70 2.43 -11.65 15.01
N LYS A 71 1.60 -11.36 14.01
CA LYS A 71 0.21 -10.90 14.12
C LYS A 71 0.05 -9.49 14.71
N SER A 72 1.11 -8.69 14.76
CA SER A 72 1.00 -7.27 15.07
C SER A 72 0.16 -6.51 14.03
N THR A 73 -0.47 -5.44 14.51
CA THR A 73 -1.27 -4.54 13.68
C THR A 73 -0.46 -3.29 13.37
N LEU A 74 -0.28 -3.01 12.09
CA LEU A 74 0.34 -1.81 11.59
C LEU A 74 -0.70 -0.93 10.90
N LYS A 75 -0.57 0.38 11.09
CA LYS A 75 -1.39 1.39 10.44
C LYS A 75 -0.53 2.20 9.47
N VAL A 76 -1.01 2.31 8.24
CA VAL A 76 -0.41 3.11 7.18
C VAL A 76 -1.03 4.50 7.22
N ILE A 77 -0.21 5.50 7.52
CA ILE A 77 -0.59 6.91 7.50
C ILE A 77 0.00 7.55 6.26
N TYR A 78 -0.84 7.90 5.30
CA TYR A 78 -0.42 8.63 4.11
C TYR A 78 -0.02 10.05 4.49
N SER A 79 1.16 10.48 4.04
CA SER A 79 1.51 11.90 4.16
C SER A 79 0.85 12.65 3.02
N PRO A 80 0.04 13.69 3.28
CA PRO A 80 -0.74 14.39 2.25
C PRO A 80 0.10 15.17 1.22
N ILE A 81 1.43 15.09 1.30
CA ILE A 81 2.33 16.04 0.62
C ILE A 81 2.68 15.62 -0.82
N PHE A 82 2.52 14.34 -1.20
CA PHE A 82 3.00 13.87 -2.51
C PHE A 82 1.95 13.46 -3.55
N CYS A 83 0.66 13.40 -3.21
CA CYS A 83 -0.38 13.05 -4.18
C CYS A 83 -0.57 14.10 -5.31
N ARG A 84 0.02 15.30 -5.20
CA ARG A 84 -0.15 16.37 -6.21
C ARG A 84 0.95 16.44 -7.27
N ILE A 85 2.07 15.73 -7.11
CA ILE A 85 3.28 16.00 -7.91
C ILE A 85 3.69 14.85 -8.86
N LEU A 86 3.20 13.62 -8.65
CA LEU A 86 3.59 12.46 -9.46
C LEU A 86 2.45 11.85 -10.30
N SER A 87 1.60 12.69 -10.88
CA SER A 87 0.76 12.29 -12.00
C SER A 87 0.72 13.41 -13.04
N PRO A 88 1.44 13.32 -14.17
CA PRO A 88 0.97 14.02 -15.36
C PRO A 88 -0.41 13.44 -15.74
N PRO A 89 -1.43 14.26 -16.02
CA PRO A 89 -2.80 13.82 -16.30
C PRO A 89 -2.99 13.14 -17.68
N SER A 90 -2.01 12.39 -18.19
CA SER A 90 -1.96 12.04 -19.61
C SER A 90 -1.40 10.64 -19.89
N LEU A 91 -2.08 9.58 -19.46
CA LEU A 91 -1.93 8.26 -20.11
C LEU A 91 -3.12 7.31 -19.93
N CYS A 92 -4.35 7.83 -19.79
CA CYS A 92 -5.54 6.96 -19.67
C CYS A 92 -6.44 6.96 -20.93
N THR A 93 -6.20 7.84 -21.90
CA THR A 93 -7.21 8.09 -22.97
C THR A 93 -6.81 7.65 -24.38
N GLN A 94 -5.57 7.18 -24.65
CA GLN A 94 -5.11 6.95 -26.03
C GLN A 94 -4.94 5.48 -26.46
N LEU A 95 -5.29 4.48 -25.64
CA LEU A 95 -5.18 3.06 -26.03
C LEU A 95 -6.51 2.34 -26.24
N THR A 96 -7.64 3.03 -26.14
CA THR A 96 -8.94 2.49 -26.60
C THR A 96 -9.22 2.78 -28.08
N HIS A 97 -8.40 3.60 -28.75
CA HIS A 97 -8.58 3.97 -30.16
C HIS A 97 -7.74 3.12 -31.14
N LEU A 98 -7.40 1.88 -30.78
CA LEU A 98 -6.66 0.96 -31.66
C LEU A 98 -7.34 -0.42 -31.85
N MET A 99 -8.55 -0.63 -31.32
CA MET A 99 -9.29 -1.90 -31.51
C MET A 99 -10.80 -1.73 -31.75
N ARG A 100 -11.21 -0.83 -32.66
CA ARG A 100 -12.54 -0.96 -33.30
C ARG A 100 -12.41 -0.99 -34.83
N PRO A 101 -12.45 -2.18 -35.46
CA PRO A 101 -12.71 -2.32 -36.89
C PRO A 101 -14.20 -2.08 -37.21
N GLN A 102 -14.44 -1.36 -38.31
CA GLN A 102 -15.61 -1.36 -39.22
C GLN A 102 -16.99 -1.76 -38.65
N LEU A 103 -17.89 -0.78 -38.54
CA LEU A 103 -19.30 -1.01 -38.90
C LEU A 103 -19.89 0.25 -39.56
N LEU A 104 -20.07 0.11 -40.86
CA LEU A 104 -20.82 0.94 -41.79
C LEU A 104 -22.28 1.09 -41.34
N GLU A 105 -22.68 2.27 -40.88
CA GLU A 105 -24.07 2.73 -40.87
C GLU A 105 -24.12 3.92 -41.85
N ALA A 106 -24.51 3.74 -43.11
CA ALA A 106 -25.89 3.65 -43.59
C ALA A 106 -26.77 4.86 -43.19
N GLN A 107 -26.94 5.76 -44.17
CA GLN A 107 -28.16 6.53 -44.49
C GLN A 107 -28.71 7.56 -43.47
N SER A 108 -28.68 8.86 -43.84
CA SER A 108 -29.92 9.60 -44.12
C SER A 108 -29.68 11.04 -44.59
N LEU A 109 -30.29 11.32 -45.77
CA LEU A 109 -30.70 12.58 -46.40
C LEU A 109 -29.63 13.60 -46.84
#